data_AF-A0A2S5JEH0-F1
#
_entry.id   AF-A0A2S5JEH0-F1
#
_cell.length_a   1.000
_cell.length_b   1.000
_cell.length_c   1.000
_cell.angle_alpha   90.00
_cell.angle_beta   90.00
_cell.angle_gamma   90.00
#
_symmetry.space_group_name_H-M   'P 1'
#
loop_
_entity.id
_entity.type
_entity.pdbx_description
1 polymer ?
#
loop_
_entity_poly.entity_id
_entity_poly.type
_entity_poly.pdbx_seq_one_letter_code
_entity_poly.pdbx_strand_id
1 'polypeptide(L)' 'MATGTWNGAELTVRFSAPMMRCDYAVPRSPTWWEPDMGRVQIDGVEILGVPVDPRDLPADVRKALAELAYDVEFSDD' A
#
# COMPACT_ATOMS: atom_id res chain seq x y z
N MET A 1 -2.85 4.35 -10.83
CA MET A 1 -2.32 4.40 -9.44
C MET A 1 -2.60 3.01 -8.92
N ALA A 2 -1.68 2.37 -8.22
CA ALA A 2 -1.95 1.02 -7.74
C ALA A 2 -2.69 1.09 -6.41
N THR A 3 -3.71 0.25 -6.23
CA THR A 3 -4.44 0.11 -4.97
C THR A 3 -4.29 -1.30 -4.43
N GLY A 4 -4.32 -1.43 -3.11
CA GLY A 4 -4.16 -2.69 -2.42
C GLY A 4 -5.00 -2.72 -1.15
N THR A 5 -5.51 -3.89 -0.76
CA THR A 5 -6.24 -4.06 0.50
C THR A 5 -5.67 -5.23 1.28
N TRP A 6 -5.24 -4.95 2.51
CA TRP A 6 -4.92 -5.97 3.49
C TRP A 6 -6.16 -6.31 4.30
N ASN A 7 -6.52 -7.59 4.37
CA ASN A 7 -7.69 -8.09 5.09
C ASN A 7 -7.26 -9.06 6.19
N GLY A 8 -7.50 -8.67 7.44
CA GLY A 8 -7.42 -9.52 8.62
C GLY A 8 -8.79 -9.85 9.19
N ALA A 9 -8.83 -10.62 10.27
CA ALA A 9 -10.09 -11.00 10.92
C ALA A 9 -10.86 -9.81 11.51
N GLU A 10 -10.13 -8.81 12.04
CA GLU A 10 -10.70 -7.66 12.77
C GLU A 10 -10.19 -6.32 12.23
N LEU A 11 -9.32 -6.35 11.23
CA LEU A 11 -8.62 -5.17 10.70
C LEU A 11 -8.61 -5.22 9.18
N THR A 12 -9.07 -4.15 8.55
CA THR A 12 -8.93 -3.93 7.11
C THR A 12 -8.14 -2.66 6.88
N VAL A 13 -7.14 -2.71 6.01
CA VAL A 13 -6.32 -1.55 5.65
C VAL A 13 -6.29 -1.40 4.14
N ARG A 14 -6.60 -0.20 3.66
CA ARG A 14 -6.59 0.14 2.24
C ARG A 14 -5.39 1.03 1.95
N PHE A 15 -4.66 0.70 0.90
CA PHE A 15 -3.45 1.37 0.49
C PHE A 15 -3.54 1.85 -0.96
N SER A 16 -2.83 2.94 -1.24
CA SER A 16 -2.53 3.37 -2.60
C SER A 16 -1.05 3.69 -2.75
N ALA A 17 -0.52 3.44 -3.94
CA ALA A 17 0.85 3.75 -4.29
C ALA A 17 0.94 4.31 -5.72
N PRO A 18 1.80 5.32 -5.96
CA PRO A 18 2.08 5.76 -7.31
C PRO A 18 2.84 4.67 -8.07
N MET A 19 2.55 4.54 -9.36
CA MET A 19 3.31 3.63 -10.23
C MET A 19 4.64 4.28 -10.59
N MET A 20 5.74 3.57 -10.41
CA MET A 20 7.06 3.94 -10.89
C MET A 20 7.46 3.06 -12.06
N ARG A 21 8.13 3.68 -13.05
CA ARG A 21 8.67 2.95 -14.18
C ARG A 21 9.97 2.28 -13.75
N CYS A 22 10.00 0.96 -13.83
CA CYS A 22 11.18 0.14 -13.58
C CYS A 22 11.89 -0.16 -14.91
N ASP A 23 13.21 0.03 -14.90
CA ASP A 23 14.09 -0.24 -16.03
C ASP A 23 15.43 -0.74 -15.47
N TYR A 24 15.85 -1.93 -15.88
CA TYR A 24 17.16 -2.49 -15.51
C TYR A 24 18.32 -1.80 -16.24
N ALA A 25 18.05 -0.87 -17.17
CA ALA A 25 19.02 -0.18 -18.02
C ALA A 25 19.89 -1.14 -18.87
N VAL A 26 19.42 -2.38 -19.07
CA VAL A 26 20.07 -3.39 -19.90
C VAL A 26 19.49 -3.33 -21.32
N PRO A 27 20.32 -3.26 -22.38
CA PRO A 27 19.82 -3.23 -23.75
C PRO A 27 18.90 -4.41 -24.06
N ARG A 28 17.71 -4.12 -24.63
CA ARG A 28 16.64 -5.10 -24.94
C ARG A 28 15.93 -5.70 -23.73
N SER A 29 16.20 -5.22 -22.51
CA SER A 29 15.35 -5.52 -21.37
C SER A 29 13.99 -4.83 -21.54
N PRO A 30 12.88 -5.47 -21.12
CA PRO A 30 11.60 -4.77 -21.02
C PRO A 30 11.69 -3.69 -19.93
N THR A 31 10.86 -2.66 -20.08
CA THR A 31 10.50 -1.74 -19.00
C THR A 31 9.07 -2.05 -18.57
N TRP A 32 8.81 -1.99 -17.27
CA TRP A 32 7.49 -2.27 -16.72
C TRP A 32 7.16 -1.23 -15.65
N TRP A 33 5.91 -1.23 -15.18
CA TRP A 33 5.45 -0.34 -14.13
C TRP A 33 5.17 -1.16 -12.88
N GLU A 34 5.68 -0.69 -11.75
CA GLU A 34 5.44 -1.28 -10.44
C GLU A 34 5.00 -0.22 -9.44
N PRO A 35 4.24 -0.58 -8.41
CA PRO A 35 3.94 0.31 -7.30
C PRO A 35 5.22 0.77 -6.60
N ASP A 36 5.37 2.07 -6.37
CA ASP A 36 6.45 2.64 -5.57
C ASP A 36 6.15 2.43 -4.08
N MET A 37 6.67 1.32 -3.54
CA MET A 37 6.51 0.95 -2.12
C MET A 37 7.14 1.98 -1.17
N GLY A 38 8.06 2.83 -1.63
CA GLY A 38 8.62 3.93 -0.84
C GLY A 38 7.66 5.11 -0.67
N ARG A 39 6.55 5.13 -1.41
CA ARG A 39 5.54 6.20 -1.40
C ARG A 39 4.12 5.68 -1.15
N VAL A 40 3.99 4.52 -0.51
CA VAL A 40 2.68 3.96 -0.16
C VAL A 40 1.94 4.87 0.83
N GLN A 41 0.64 5.01 0.64
CA GLN A 41 -0.26 5.78 1.49
C GLN A 41 -1.33 4.87 2.08
N ILE A 42 -1.73 5.14 3.32
CA ILE A 42 -2.88 4.49 3.95
C ILE A 42 -4.09 5.37 3.69
N ASP A 43 -5.01 4.88 2.86
CA ASP A 43 -6.22 5.59 2.47
C ASP A 43 -7.38 5.36 3.45
N GLY A 44 -7.37 4.22 4.14
CA GLY A 44 -8.42 3.87 5.09
C GLY A 44 -8.04 2.72 6.00
N VAL A 45 -8.52 2.81 7.25
CA VAL A 45 -8.40 1.76 8.26
C VAL A 45 -9.78 1.46 8.79
N GLU A 46 -10.10 0.18 8.94
CA GLU A 46 -11.33 -0.30 9.56
C GLU A 46 -10.95 -1.28 10.67
N ILE A 47 -11.41 -1.03 11.89
CA ILE A 47 -11.16 -1.86 13.06
C ILE A 47 -12.51 -2.36 13.58
N LEU A 48 -12.70 -3.68 13.62
CA LEU A 48 -13.96 -4.33 14.04
C LEU A 48 -15.18 -3.80 13.27
N GLY A 49 -15.03 -3.51 11.97
CA GLY A 49 -16.10 -2.93 11.14
C GLY A 49 -16.31 -1.43 11.30
N VAL A 50 -15.52 -0.76 12.16
CA VAL A 50 -15.62 0.67 12.40
C VAL A 50 -14.54 1.41 11.61
N PRO A 51 -14.90 2.36 10.73
CA PRO A 51 -13.92 3.16 10.01
C PRO A 51 -13.20 4.10 10.99
N VAL A 52 -11.87 4.12 10.91
CA VAL A 52 -10.99 4.94 11.74
C VAL A 52 -10.12 5.80 10.81
N ASP A 53 -9.98 7.09 11.12
CA ASP A 53 -9.02 7.94 10.42
C ASP A 53 -7.60 7.52 10.82
N PRO A 54 -6.75 7.06 9.88
CA PRO A 54 -5.39 6.64 10.20
C PRO A 54 -4.58 7.74 10.88
N ARG A 55 -4.90 9.03 10.68
CA ARG A 55 -4.18 10.17 11.30
C ARG A 55 -4.40 10.27 12.80
N ASP A 56 -5.53 9.75 13.29
CA ASP A 56 -5.88 9.74 14.72
C ASP A 56 -5.14 8.62 15.48
N LEU A 57 -4.56 7.66 14.74
CA LEU A 57 -3.79 6.57 15.34
C LEU A 57 -2.40 7.05 15.79
N PRO A 58 -1.84 6.46 16.88
CA PRO A 58 -0.46 6.71 17.30
C PRO A 58 0.53 6.48 16.15
N ALA A 59 1.63 7.24 16.15
CA ALA A 59 2.64 7.16 15.08
C ALA A 59 3.21 5.75 14.91
N ASP A 60 3.44 5.04 16.00
CA ASP A 60 3.95 3.66 15.98
C ASP A 60 2.94 2.69 15.35
N VAL A 61 1.64 2.91 15.59
CA VAL A 61 0.57 2.12 14.97
C VAL A 61 0.51 2.41 13.48
N ARG A 62 0.54 3.68 13.07
CA ARG A 62 0.59 4.04 11.63
C ARG A 62 1.78 3.42 10.92
N LYS A 63 2.95 3.41 11.57
CA LYS A 63 4.15 2.77 11.04
C LYS A 63 3.93 1.26 10.88
N ALA A 64 3.42 0.58 11.90
CA ALA A 64 3.12 -0.84 11.82
C ALA A 64 2.09 -1.17 10.73
N LEU A 65 1.06 -0.33 10.55
CA LEU A 65 0.07 -0.49 9.48
C LEU A 65 0.69 -0.28 8.09
N ALA A 66 1.65 0.65 7.94
CA ALA A 66 2.33 0.87 6.67
C ALA A 66 3.18 -0.34 6.25
N GLU A 67 3.79 -1.06 7.20
CA GLU A 67 4.54 -2.28 6.90
C GLU A 67 3.65 -3.40 6.33
N LEU A 68 2.35 -3.42 6.66
CA LEU A 68 1.41 -4.41 6.10
C LEU A 68 1.26 -4.28 4.58
N ALA A 69 1.60 -3.12 4.00
CA ALA A 69 1.58 -2.95 2.55
C ALA A 69 2.54 -3.90 1.82
N TYR A 70 3.63 -4.34 2.46
CA TYR A 70 4.56 -5.31 1.85
C TYR A 70 3.96 -6.70 1.65
N ASP A 71 2.88 -7.02 2.37
CA ASP A 71 2.16 -8.29 2.26
C ASP A 71 0.91 -8.18 1.36
N VAL A 72 0.73 -7.06 0.66
CA VAL A 72 -0.44 -6.80 -0.18
C VAL A 72 -0.07 -6.89 -1.66
N GLU A 73 -0.86 -7.64 -2.42
CA GLU A 73 -0.84 -7.55 -3.87
C GLU A 73 -1.56 -6.27 -4.33
N PHE A 74 -0.81 -5.38 -4.95
CA PHE A 74 -1.34 -4.16 -5.54
C PHE A 74 -1.85 -4.44 -6.96
N SER A 75 -3.02 -3.91 -7.27
CA SER A 75 -3.63 -3.95 -8.60
C SER A 75 -3.66 -2.55 -9.20
N ASP A 76 -3.40 -2.45 -10.50
CA ASP A 76 -3.57 -1.19 -11.23
C ASP A 76 -5.08 -0.99 -11.47
N ASP A 77 -5.62 0.11 -10.94
CA ASP A 77 -7.00 0.57 -11.12
C ASP A 77 -7.04 1.69 -12.19
#